data_AF-A0A6P0TPU5-F1
#
_entry.id   AF-A0A6P0TPU5-F1
#
_cell.length_a   1.000
_cell.length_b   1.000
_cell.length_c   1.000
_cell.angle_alpha   90.00
_cell.angle_beta   90.00
_cell.angle_gamma   90.00
#
_symmetry.space_group_name_H-M   'P 1'
#
loop_
_entity.id
_entity.type
_entity.pdbx_description
1 polymer ?
#
loop_
_entity_poly.entity_id
_entity_poly.type
_entity_poly.pdbx_seq_one_letter_code
_entity_poly.pdbx_strand_id
1 'polypeptide(L)'
;MTELTLPSLADLGIVPGSFIRKLDNRNHWNAYKDETDAASASLLIAAKVFKDKGNIYSLWWVYTDQEFYGVVALLTENATPRDRKIDFIWILEHELQEVGIACRNVSEGSCLHVENLHFDAEIDSGMAQQLCHILWTRNREAKRCLKENTIQILEHQQNLGCKATETSLENCECETW
;
A
#
# COMPACT_ATOMS: atom_id res chain seq x y z
N MET A 1 -29.29 5.49 10.88
CA MET A 1 -28.08 4.66 10.69
C MET A 1 -27.66 4.88 9.25
N THR A 2 -26.60 5.66 9.03
CA THR A 2 -25.98 5.78 7.71
C THR A 2 -25.36 4.42 7.39
N GLU A 3 -25.75 3.80 6.29
CA GLU A 3 -25.03 2.62 5.76
C GLU A 3 -23.57 3.04 5.53
N LEU A 4 -22.67 2.53 6.36
CA LEU A 4 -21.23 2.74 6.18
C LEU A 4 -20.80 1.88 5.01
N THR A 5 -20.43 2.52 3.91
CA THR A 5 -20.01 1.85 2.68
C THR A 5 -18.49 1.71 2.70
N LEU A 6 -17.98 0.49 2.61
CA LEU A 6 -16.54 0.24 2.48
C LEU A 6 -16.00 0.92 1.21
N PRO A 7 -14.77 1.45 1.22
CA PRO A 7 -14.21 2.10 0.02
C PRO A 7 -13.96 1.06 -1.07
N SER A 8 -14.33 1.36 -2.30
CA SER A 8 -13.92 0.57 -3.46
C SER A 8 -12.51 0.96 -3.94
N LEU A 9 -11.89 0.11 -4.76
CA LEU A 9 -10.67 0.45 -5.50
C LEU A 9 -10.85 1.76 -6.29
N ALA A 10 -12.02 1.96 -6.89
CA ALA A 10 -12.34 3.15 -7.67
C ALA A 10 -12.39 4.43 -6.80
N ASP A 11 -12.95 4.36 -5.59
CA ASP A 11 -12.96 5.48 -4.64
C ASP A 11 -11.55 5.93 -4.26
N LEU A 12 -10.61 4.98 -4.27
CA LEU A 12 -9.19 5.21 -4.01
C LEU A 12 -8.39 5.52 -5.29
N GLY A 13 -9.02 5.48 -6.46
CA GLY A 13 -8.39 5.69 -7.76
C GLY A 13 -7.36 4.62 -8.12
N ILE A 14 -7.53 3.40 -7.60
CA ILE A 14 -6.69 2.23 -7.91
C ILE A 14 -7.30 1.53 -9.13
N VAL A 15 -6.45 1.20 -10.10
CA VAL A 15 -6.85 0.38 -11.24
C VAL A 15 -6.78 -1.11 -10.86
N PRO A 16 -7.82 -1.92 -11.10
CA PRO A 16 -7.76 -3.38 -10.91
C PRO A 16 -6.56 -4.01 -11.60
N GLY A 17 -5.87 -4.92 -10.92
CA GLY A 17 -4.65 -5.58 -11.41
C GLY A 17 -3.38 -4.77 -11.15
N SER A 18 -3.41 -3.84 -10.19
CA SER A 18 -2.23 -3.07 -9.77
C SER A 18 -1.54 -3.69 -8.56
N PHE A 19 -0.26 -3.42 -8.42
CA PHE A 19 0.50 -3.62 -7.19
C PHE A 19 0.36 -2.41 -6.27
N ILE A 20 0.18 -2.65 -4.97
CA ILE A 20 0.20 -1.64 -3.91
C ILE A 20 1.56 -1.68 -3.22
N ARG A 21 2.21 -0.52 -3.13
CA ARG A 21 3.39 -0.30 -2.30
C ARG A 21 3.02 0.61 -1.14
N LYS A 22 3.12 0.09 0.09
CA LYS A 22 2.97 0.89 1.30
C LYS A 22 4.06 1.96 1.38
N LEU A 23 3.65 3.15 1.79
CA LEU A 23 4.53 4.25 2.13
C LEU A 23 4.55 4.42 3.65
N ASP A 24 5.69 4.82 4.19
CA ASP A 24 5.76 5.25 5.60
C ASP A 24 5.00 6.55 5.83
N ASN A 25 5.00 7.43 4.83
CA ASN A 25 4.35 8.72 4.87
C ASN A 25 4.03 9.18 3.44
N ARG A 26 2.79 9.63 3.20
CA ARG A 26 2.37 10.19 1.91
C ARG A 26 3.27 11.32 1.41
N ASN A 27 3.86 12.10 2.32
CA ASN A 27 4.79 13.18 1.96
C ASN A 27 6.10 12.68 1.35
N HIS A 28 6.44 11.39 1.48
CA HIS A 28 7.59 10.81 0.78
C HIS A 28 7.37 10.79 -0.73
N TRP A 29 6.13 10.59 -1.19
CA TRP A 29 5.79 10.75 -2.60
C TRP A 29 5.90 12.21 -3.04
N ASN A 30 5.52 13.16 -2.19
CA ASN A 30 5.59 14.59 -2.47
C ASN A 30 6.95 15.22 -2.09
N ALA A 31 8.03 14.44 -2.06
CA ALA A 31 9.37 14.94 -1.71
C ALA A 31 9.90 15.98 -2.72
N TYR A 32 9.27 16.07 -3.89
CA TYR A 32 9.61 16.96 -5.00
C TYR A 32 8.90 18.33 -4.94
N LYS A 33 8.24 18.70 -3.84
CA LYS A 33 7.32 19.86 -3.79
C LYS A 33 7.90 21.19 -4.33
N ASP A 34 9.21 21.38 -4.22
CA ASP A 34 9.93 22.57 -4.69
C ASP A 34 10.80 22.31 -5.94
N GLU A 35 10.66 21.13 -6.55
CA GLU A 35 11.41 20.67 -7.72
C GLU A 35 10.52 20.64 -8.97
N THR A 36 11.05 21.14 -10.07
CA THR A 36 10.35 21.21 -11.37
C THR A 36 10.97 20.28 -12.40
N ASP A 37 12.22 19.87 -12.21
CA ASP A 37 12.89 18.89 -13.06
C ASP A 37 12.45 17.47 -12.71
N ALA A 38 11.99 16.73 -13.72
CA ALA A 38 11.45 15.40 -13.54
C ALA A 38 12.52 14.39 -13.07
N ALA A 39 13.77 14.52 -13.49
CA ALA A 39 14.83 13.59 -13.10
C ALA A 39 15.22 13.78 -11.63
N SER A 40 15.37 15.03 -11.19
CA SER A 40 15.60 15.41 -9.79
C SER A 40 14.42 15.04 -8.89
N ALA A 41 13.19 15.32 -9.32
CA ALA A 41 11.99 14.93 -8.59
C ALA A 41 11.95 13.41 -8.37
N SER A 42 12.18 12.63 -9.43
CA SER A 42 12.16 11.16 -9.37
C SER A 42 13.23 10.60 -8.44
N LEU A 43 14.43 11.21 -8.43
CA LEU A 43 15.51 10.83 -7.52
C LEU A 43 15.12 11.07 -6.05
N LEU A 44 14.52 12.22 -5.75
CA LEU A 44 14.07 12.58 -4.39
C LEU A 44 12.97 11.64 -3.89
N ILE A 45 12.02 11.30 -4.76
CA ILE A 45 10.94 10.34 -4.45
C ILE A 45 11.55 8.96 -4.18
N ALA A 46 12.40 8.46 -5.09
CA ALA A 46 13.01 7.14 -4.99
C ALA A 46 13.77 6.97 -3.67
N ALA A 47 14.56 7.97 -3.27
CA ALA A 47 15.32 7.96 -2.02
C ALA A 47 14.45 7.92 -0.74
N LYS A 48 13.15 8.25 -0.84
CA LYS A 48 12.21 8.22 0.29
C LYS A 48 11.30 7.00 0.28
N VAL A 49 10.91 6.52 -0.90
CA VAL A 49 9.99 5.39 -1.09
C VAL A 49 10.72 4.04 -1.13
N PHE A 50 11.92 4.02 -1.72
CA PHE A 50 12.76 2.84 -1.91
C PHE A 50 14.09 3.02 -1.17
N LYS A 51 14.05 2.89 0.17
CA LYS A 51 15.18 3.16 1.08
C LYS A 51 15.63 1.94 1.91
N ASP A 52 15.05 0.78 1.66
CA ASP A 52 15.21 -0.40 2.51
C ASP A 52 16.57 -1.06 2.25
N LYS A 53 17.25 -1.46 3.32
CA LYS A 53 18.55 -2.10 3.22
C LYS A 53 18.37 -3.49 2.59
N GLY A 54 18.97 -3.69 1.42
CA GLY A 54 18.88 -4.94 0.66
C GLY A 54 18.11 -4.85 -0.64
N ASN A 55 17.52 -3.69 -0.97
CA ASN A 55 16.83 -3.45 -2.25
C ASN A 55 15.62 -4.37 -2.53
N ILE A 56 15.11 -5.07 -1.52
CA ILE A 56 13.92 -5.91 -1.64
C ILE A 56 12.72 -5.13 -1.08
N TYR A 57 11.67 -5.02 -1.89
CA TYR A 57 10.47 -4.25 -1.55
C TYR A 57 9.21 -5.08 -1.73
N SER A 58 8.36 -5.05 -0.70
CA SER A 58 7.05 -5.71 -0.71
C SER A 58 6.04 -4.92 -1.55
N LEU A 59 5.42 -5.62 -2.49
CA LEU A 59 4.34 -5.18 -3.37
C LEU A 59 3.15 -6.12 -3.22
N TRP A 60 1.93 -5.58 -3.22
CA TRP A 60 0.71 -6.36 -3.01
C TRP A 60 -0.20 -6.27 -4.23
N TRP A 61 -0.38 -7.35 -4.96
CA TRP A 61 -1.25 -7.36 -6.13
C TRP A 61 -2.72 -7.33 -5.70
N VAL A 62 -3.51 -6.45 -6.30
CA VAL A 62 -4.96 -6.32 -6.02
C VAL A 62 -5.74 -6.16 -7.32
N TYR A 63 -6.77 -6.99 -7.49
CA TYR A 63 -7.71 -6.96 -8.60
C TYR A 63 -9.13 -6.60 -8.14
N THR A 64 -9.48 -6.95 -6.91
CA THR A 64 -10.81 -6.76 -6.33
C THR A 64 -10.76 -5.96 -5.03
N ASP A 65 -11.89 -5.39 -4.64
CA ASP A 65 -12.05 -4.69 -3.36
C ASP A 65 -11.72 -5.62 -2.18
N GLN A 66 -12.11 -6.89 -2.25
CA GLN A 66 -11.86 -7.85 -1.16
C GLN A 66 -10.37 -8.17 -0.98
N GLU A 67 -9.62 -8.30 -2.07
CA GLU A 67 -8.16 -8.48 -2.01
C GLU A 67 -7.51 -7.25 -1.38
N PHE A 68 -7.92 -6.05 -1.77
CA PHE A 68 -7.46 -4.81 -1.14
C PHE A 68 -7.78 -4.76 0.35
N TYR A 69 -8.97 -5.18 0.77
CA TYR A 69 -9.35 -5.24 2.18
C TYR A 69 -8.47 -6.20 2.98
N GLY A 70 -8.18 -7.36 2.41
CA GLY A 70 -7.22 -8.27 3.00
C GLY A 70 -5.83 -7.65 3.15
N VAL A 71 -5.34 -6.97 2.10
CA VAL A 71 -4.02 -6.31 2.11
C VAL A 71 -3.98 -5.22 3.19
N VAL A 72 -5.04 -4.43 3.33
CA VAL A 72 -5.17 -3.44 4.40
C VAL A 72 -5.11 -4.11 5.79
N ALA A 73 -5.84 -5.22 5.97
CA ALA A 73 -5.83 -5.95 7.23
C ALA A 73 -4.43 -6.45 7.58
N LEU A 74 -3.73 -7.05 6.63
CA LEU A 74 -2.36 -7.53 6.82
C LEU A 74 -1.37 -6.40 7.12
N LEU A 75 -1.41 -5.32 6.33
CA LEU A 75 -0.54 -4.15 6.54
C LEU A 75 -0.77 -3.45 7.88
N THR A 76 -1.86 -3.77 8.59
CA THR A 76 -2.22 -3.19 9.89
C THR A 76 -2.33 -4.20 11.03
N GLU A 77 -1.97 -5.47 10.81
CA GLU A 77 -2.05 -6.56 11.79
C GLU A 77 -1.37 -6.18 13.13
N ASN A 78 -0.24 -5.47 13.04
CA ASN A 78 0.55 -5.03 14.20
C ASN A 78 0.43 -3.52 14.51
N ALA A 79 -0.49 -2.81 13.83
CA ALA A 79 -0.64 -1.36 14.01
C ALA A 79 -1.51 -1.03 15.22
N THR A 80 -1.09 -0.03 16.01
CA THR A 80 -1.93 0.51 17.09
C THR A 80 -3.17 1.18 16.50
N PRO A 81 -4.30 1.30 17.23
CA PRO A 81 -5.48 2.04 16.76
C PRO A 81 -5.19 3.49 16.32
N ARG A 82 -4.12 4.11 16.83
CA ARG A 82 -3.69 5.47 16.44
C ARG A 82 -3.00 5.51 15.08
N ASP A 83 -2.43 4.39 14.64
CA ASP A 83 -1.59 4.28 13.43
C ASP A 83 -2.25 3.53 12.27
N ARG A 84 -3.57 3.31 12.31
CA ARG A 84 -4.33 2.57 11.28
C ARG A 84 -4.57 3.31 9.96
N LYS A 85 -3.88 4.42 9.69
CA LYS A 85 -3.92 5.02 8.34
C LYS A 85 -2.87 4.35 7.48
N ILE A 86 -3.20 4.10 6.21
CA ILE A 86 -2.25 3.49 5.27
C ILE A 86 -2.03 4.47 4.12
N ASP A 87 -0.80 4.93 3.99
CA ASP A 87 -0.34 5.67 2.82
C ASP A 87 0.25 4.68 1.82
N PHE A 88 -0.09 4.82 0.55
CA PHE A 88 0.39 3.91 -0.49
C PHE A 88 0.48 4.58 -1.85
N ILE A 89 1.25 3.97 -2.74
CA ILE A 89 1.15 4.18 -4.19
C ILE A 89 0.68 2.87 -4.84
N TRP A 90 0.06 2.97 -6.00
CA TRP A 90 -0.25 1.81 -6.84
C TRP A 90 0.56 1.87 -8.13
N ILE A 91 0.91 0.69 -8.65
CA ILE A 91 1.84 0.49 -9.77
C ILE A 91 1.25 -0.58 -10.68
N LEU A 92 1.18 -0.32 -11.99
CA LEU A 92 0.71 -1.31 -12.95
C LEU A 92 1.81 -2.33 -13.26
N GLU A 93 1.44 -3.56 -13.58
CA GLU A 93 2.41 -4.61 -13.90
C GLU A 93 3.34 -4.18 -15.06
N HIS A 94 2.79 -3.59 -16.12
CA HIS A 94 3.59 -3.12 -17.24
C HIS A 94 4.56 -1.99 -16.86
N GLU A 95 4.25 -1.18 -15.83
CA GLU A 95 5.16 -0.14 -15.32
C GLU A 95 6.41 -0.75 -14.67
N LEU A 96 6.27 -1.92 -14.02
CA LEU A 96 7.39 -2.68 -13.48
C LEU A 96 8.21 -3.33 -14.60
N GLN A 97 7.52 -3.92 -15.59
CA GLN A 97 8.15 -4.56 -16.74
C GLN A 97 8.96 -3.57 -17.59
N GLU A 98 8.47 -2.33 -17.77
CA GLU A 98 9.17 -1.25 -18.48
C GLU A 98 10.56 -0.94 -17.88
N VAL A 99 10.72 -1.13 -16.56
CA VAL A 99 11.98 -0.88 -15.83
C VAL A 99 12.81 -2.16 -15.66
N GLY A 100 12.27 -3.32 -16.06
CA GLY A 100 12.91 -4.62 -15.87
C GLY A 100 12.84 -5.14 -14.43
N ILE A 101 11.87 -4.67 -13.64
CA ILE A 101 11.66 -5.13 -12.26
C ILE A 101 10.89 -6.45 -12.28
N ALA A 102 11.53 -7.52 -11.82
CA ALA A 102 10.90 -8.81 -11.62
C ALA A 102 10.31 -8.91 -10.21
N CYS A 103 9.13 -9.51 -10.12
CA CYS A 103 8.44 -9.77 -8.86
C CYS A 103 8.44 -11.27 -8.58
N ARG A 104 8.77 -11.66 -7.34
CA ARG A 104 8.66 -13.04 -6.87
C ARG A 104 7.53 -13.12 -5.87
N ASN A 105 6.57 -14.00 -6.11
CA ASN A 105 5.50 -14.26 -5.15
C ASN A 105 6.09 -14.79 -3.84
N VAL A 106 5.59 -14.27 -2.72
CA VAL A 106 5.91 -14.73 -1.38
C VAL A 106 4.60 -15.20 -0.78
N SER A 107 4.53 -16.48 -0.43
CA SER A 107 3.37 -17.00 0.27
C SER A 107 3.43 -16.58 1.73
N GLU A 108 2.78 -15.46 2.07
CA GLU A 108 2.72 -14.95 3.44
C GLU A 108 1.40 -14.24 3.76
N GLY A 109 1.02 -14.27 5.03
CA GLY A 109 -0.17 -13.61 5.55
C GLY A 109 -1.01 -14.53 6.42
N SER A 110 -1.64 -13.95 7.44
CA SER A 110 -2.54 -14.65 8.37
C SER A 110 -3.98 -14.78 7.85
N CYS A 111 -4.24 -14.37 6.60
CA CYS A 111 -5.52 -14.51 5.92
C CYS A 111 -5.37 -15.26 4.58
N LEU A 112 -6.20 -16.30 4.41
CA LEU A 112 -6.22 -17.13 3.19
C LEU A 112 -6.44 -16.32 1.90
N HIS A 113 -7.08 -15.15 1.98
CA HIS A 113 -7.37 -14.33 0.80
C HIS A 113 -6.17 -13.47 0.35
N VAL A 114 -5.13 -13.34 1.18
CA VAL A 114 -3.95 -12.52 0.84
C VAL A 114 -2.65 -13.29 0.74
N GLU A 115 -2.66 -14.57 1.10
CA GLU A 115 -1.46 -15.42 1.13
C GLU A 115 -0.68 -15.38 -0.19
N ASN A 116 -1.38 -15.26 -1.32
CA ASN A 116 -0.76 -15.24 -2.65
C ASN A 116 -0.70 -13.85 -3.29
N LEU A 117 -1.00 -12.79 -2.55
CA LEU A 117 -1.01 -11.41 -3.07
C LEU A 117 0.32 -10.68 -2.86
N HIS A 118 1.20 -11.19 -1.99
CA HIS A 118 2.50 -10.57 -1.74
C HIS A 118 3.51 -10.96 -2.81
N PHE A 119 4.23 -9.96 -3.30
CA PHE A 119 5.40 -10.11 -4.13
C PHE A 119 6.56 -9.30 -3.55
N ASP A 120 7.73 -9.91 -3.52
CA ASP A 120 8.99 -9.20 -3.32
C ASP A 120 9.56 -8.80 -4.68
N ALA A 121 9.98 -7.55 -4.79
CA ALA A 121 10.68 -7.02 -5.94
C ALA A 121 12.09 -6.55 -5.54
N GLU A 122 13.10 -6.99 -6.29
CA GLU A 122 14.46 -6.46 -6.18
C GLU A 122 14.56 -5.19 -7.05
N ILE A 123 14.76 -4.04 -6.42
CA ILE A 123 14.74 -2.72 -7.06
C ILE A 123 15.99 -1.96 -6.61
N ASP A 124 16.99 -1.86 -7.49
CA ASP A 124 18.15 -1.01 -7.23
C ASP A 124 17.80 0.50 -7.35
N SER A 125 18.76 1.37 -7.02
CA SER A 125 18.54 2.82 -7.04
C SER A 125 18.20 3.38 -8.43
N GLY A 126 18.77 2.79 -9.49
CA GLY A 126 18.50 3.20 -10.87
C GLY A 126 17.09 2.79 -11.29
N MET A 127 16.69 1.56 -10.99
CA MET A 127 15.32 1.07 -11.22
C MET A 127 14.30 1.88 -10.42
N ALA A 128 14.57 2.16 -9.15
CA ALA A 128 13.68 2.96 -8.31
C ALA A 128 13.47 4.37 -8.88
N GLN A 129 14.55 5.02 -9.34
CA GLN A 129 14.46 6.35 -9.98
C GLN A 129 13.65 6.30 -11.26
N GLN A 130 13.89 5.32 -12.14
CA GLN A 130 13.16 5.17 -13.40
C GLN A 130 11.68 4.88 -13.17
N LEU A 131 11.35 3.99 -12.23
CA LEU A 131 9.97 3.70 -11.85
C LEU A 131 9.27 4.94 -11.31
N CYS A 132 9.91 5.69 -10.40
CA CYS A 132 9.35 6.94 -9.89
C CYS A 132 9.13 7.96 -11.02
N HIS A 133 10.02 8.03 -11.99
CA HIS A 133 9.87 8.90 -13.16
C HIS A 133 8.66 8.53 -14.02
N ILE A 134 8.49 7.25 -14.34
CA ILE A 134 7.33 6.75 -15.09
C ILE A 134 6.03 7.08 -14.36
N LEU A 135 5.96 6.77 -13.06
CA LEU A 135 4.79 7.00 -12.26
C LEU A 135 4.46 8.50 -12.13
N TRP A 136 5.46 9.34 -11.88
CA TRP A 136 5.27 10.79 -11.75
C TRP A 136 4.82 11.44 -13.06
N THR A 137 5.48 11.12 -14.19
CA THR A 137 5.11 11.65 -15.52
C THR A 137 3.72 11.20 -15.97
N ARG A 138 3.23 10.07 -15.45
CA ARG A 138 1.85 9.58 -15.64
C ARG A 138 0.85 10.13 -14.61
N ASN A 139 1.23 11.16 -13.86
CA ASN A 139 0.42 11.80 -12.82
C ASN A 139 -0.05 10.82 -11.73
N ARG A 140 0.78 9.82 -11.38
CA ARG A 140 0.46 8.93 -10.26
C ARG A 140 0.50 9.72 -8.96
N GLU A 141 -0.53 9.53 -8.15
CA GLU A 141 -0.64 10.15 -6.83
C GLU A 141 -0.52 9.10 -5.74
N ALA A 142 0.14 9.46 -4.64
CA ALA A 142 0.01 8.70 -3.41
C ALA A 142 -1.38 8.86 -2.80
N LYS A 143 -1.97 7.73 -2.45
CA LYS A 143 -3.31 7.62 -1.87
C LYS A 143 -3.22 7.29 -0.39
N ARG A 144 -4.34 7.49 0.31
CA ARG A 144 -4.47 7.19 1.74
C ARG A 144 -5.76 6.44 1.99
N CYS A 145 -5.66 5.27 2.60
CA CYS A 145 -6.78 4.68 3.32
C CYS A 145 -6.90 5.39 4.68
N LEU A 146 -7.98 6.14 4.86
CA LEU A 146 -8.26 6.87 6.09
C LEU A 146 -8.48 5.89 7.24
N LYS A 147 -8.20 6.34 8.47
CA LYS A 147 -8.34 5.53 9.68
C LYS A 147 -9.75 4.91 9.80
N GLU A 148 -10.79 5.69 9.52
CA GLU A 148 -12.19 5.23 9.57
C GLU A 148 -12.44 4.08 8.59
N ASN A 149 -12.01 4.24 7.33
CA ASN A 149 -12.10 3.20 6.31
C ASN A 149 -11.31 1.96 6.69
N THR A 150 -10.10 2.12 7.22
CA THR A 150 -9.30 0.98 7.68
C THR A 150 -10.01 0.21 8.79
N ILE A 151 -10.61 0.90 9.78
CA ILE A 151 -11.34 0.25 10.86
C ILE A 151 -12.51 -0.55 10.30
N GLN A 152 -13.30 0.03 9.39
CA GLN A 152 -14.42 -0.68 8.76
C GLN A 152 -13.96 -1.90 7.96
N ILE A 153 -12.84 -1.77 7.24
CA ILE A 153 -12.23 -2.88 6.51
C ILE A 153 -11.83 -4.00 7.47
N LEU A 154 -11.21 -3.66 8.61
CA LEU A 154 -10.82 -4.63 9.63
C LEU A 154 -12.05 -5.34 10.23
N GLU A 155 -13.10 -4.61 10.58
CA GLU A 155 -14.36 -5.17 11.07
C GLU A 155 -15.03 -6.10 10.04
N HIS A 156 -15.06 -5.68 8.78
CA HIS A 156 -15.55 -6.51 7.67
C HIS A 156 -14.75 -7.80 7.51
N GLN A 157 -13.42 -7.70 7.53
CA GLN A 157 -12.53 -8.86 7.42
C GLN A 157 -12.65 -9.80 8.65
N GLN A 158 -12.83 -9.25 9.85
CA GLN A 158 -13.08 -10.03 11.06
C GLN A 158 -14.37 -10.84 10.94
N ASN A 159 -15.44 -10.23 10.43
CA ASN A 159 -16.72 -10.91 10.19
C ASN A 159 -16.61 -12.05 9.15
N LEU A 160 -15.59 -12.00 8.29
CA LEU A 160 -15.25 -13.07 7.34
C LEU A 160 -14.27 -14.12 7.91
N GLY A 161 -13.85 -13.98 9.18
CA GLY A 161 -12.94 -14.91 9.84
C GLY A 161 -11.46 -14.67 9.53
N CYS A 162 -11.08 -13.47 9.11
CA CYS A 162 -9.70 -13.09 8.85
C CYS A 162 -8.88 -13.01 10.14
N LYS A 163 -7.90 -13.91 10.32
CA LYS A 163 -7.08 -13.96 11.55
C LYS A 163 -6.13 -12.78 11.71
N ALA A 164 -5.78 -12.09 10.62
CA ALA A 164 -4.98 -10.86 10.65
C ALA A 164 -5.63 -9.73 11.48
N THR A 165 -6.92 -9.87 11.79
CA THR A 165 -7.71 -8.89 12.56
C THR A 165 -7.87 -9.27 14.04
N GLU A 166 -7.52 -10.51 14.44
CA GLU A 166 -7.77 -11.06 15.78
C GLU A 166 -6.98 -10.33 16.88
N THR A 167 -5.83 -9.75 16.56
CA THR A 167 -4.91 -9.21 17.58
C THR A 167 -5.24 -7.80 18.06
N SER A 168 -6.19 -7.06 17.46
CA SER A 168 -6.27 -5.61 17.70
C SER A 168 -7.65 -4.94 17.79
N LEU A 169 -8.77 -5.62 17.55
CA LEU A 169 -10.09 -5.00 17.69
C LEU A 169 -10.62 -5.00 19.15
N GLU A 170 -10.16 -5.94 19.98
CA GLU A 170 -10.64 -6.09 21.37
C GLU A 170 -10.08 -5.05 22.36
N ASN A 171 -9.08 -4.24 21.98
CA ASN A 171 -8.60 -3.13 22.83
C ASN A 171 -9.41 -1.83 22.61
N CYS A 172 -10.74 -1.95 22.52
CA CYS A 172 -11.65 -0.82 22.61
C CYS A 172 -12.43 -0.83 23.93
N GLU A 173 -11.69 -0.92 25.03
CA GLU A 173 -12.17 -0.45 26.33
C GLU A 173 -11.22 0.66 26.77
N CYS A 174 -11.71 1.90 26.72
CA CYS A 174 -11.16 2.96 27.55
C CYS A 174 -9.68 3.33 27.29
N GLU A 175 -9.35 3.98 26.17
CA GLU A 175 -8.24 4.96 26.22
C GLU A 175 -8.74 6.19 27.00
N THR A 176 -8.87 6.01 28.32
CA THR A 176 -9.02 7.07 29.30
C THR A 176 -7.84 8.03 29.21
N TRP A 177 -8.14 9.28 28.93
CA TRP A 177 -7.49 10.42 29.57
C TRP A 177 -8.52 11.09 30.47
#